data_AF-A0A1G2RR07-F1
#
_entry.id   AF-A0A1G2RR07-F1
#
_cell.length_a   1.000
_cell.length_b   1.000
_cell.length_c   1.000
_cell.angle_alpha   90.00
_cell.angle_beta   90.00
_cell.angle_gamma   90.00
#
_symmetry.space_group_name_H-M   'P 1'
#
loop_
_entity.id
_entity.type
_entity.pdbx_description
1 polymer ?
#
loop_
_entity_poly.entity_id
_entity_poly.type
_entity_poly.pdbx_seq_one_letter_code
_entity_poly.pdbx_strand_id
1 'polypeptide(L)'
;MKYIAFLVGVLLVPSLALAHHPGGNHILVSPAAMDYQAGKEMLLEVRLSAPEAITSFRIHLRYDTALLEVREIRTNTDTFPFWWSQKAEDGLIELEASIPSPGFSGEDLIATVVVSTKQAGNKMLEVDEASSLLLSAQDENILGPVDSLEQRDENAADLAGGTGFGILLGILLLGGLAVGVWVFWRARRK
;
A
#
# COMPACT_ATOMS: atom_id res chain seq x y z
N MET A 1 -57.34 28.08 4.67
CA MET A 1 -56.35 27.09 4.17
C MET A 1 -55.06 27.84 3.91
N LYS A 2 -54.01 27.62 4.70
CA LYS A 2 -52.70 28.28 4.59
C LYS A 2 -51.69 27.24 4.15
N TYR A 3 -51.14 27.38 2.95
CA TYR A 3 -50.02 26.56 2.48
C TYR A 3 -48.72 27.21 2.97
N ILE A 4 -47.98 26.49 3.81
CA ILE A 4 -46.61 26.84 4.23
C ILE A 4 -45.68 26.11 3.27
N ALA A 5 -45.00 26.86 2.41
CA ALA A 5 -43.95 26.34 1.55
C ALA A 5 -42.69 26.07 2.40
N PHE A 6 -42.32 24.80 2.56
CA PHE A 6 -41.04 24.40 3.13
C PHE A 6 -39.98 24.44 2.02
N LEU A 7 -39.06 25.40 2.11
CA LEU A 7 -37.89 25.51 1.24
C LEU A 7 -36.78 24.64 1.87
N VAL A 8 -36.58 23.43 1.36
CA VAL A 8 -35.45 22.58 1.76
C VAL A 8 -34.23 23.00 0.96
N GLY A 9 -33.36 23.80 1.59
CA GLY A 9 -32.05 24.12 1.06
C GLY A 9 -31.14 22.89 1.12
N VAL A 10 -30.92 22.25 -0.02
CA VAL A 10 -29.89 21.22 -0.18
C VAL A 10 -28.53 21.90 -0.14
N LEU A 11 -27.84 21.76 0.98
CA LEU A 11 -26.46 22.19 1.15
C LEU A 11 -25.56 21.14 0.47
N LEU A 12 -25.14 21.45 -0.76
CA LEU A 12 -24.05 20.77 -1.45
C LEU A 12 -22.78 20.95 -0.63
N VAL A 13 -22.41 19.94 0.16
CA VAL A 13 -21.06 19.84 0.70
C VAL A 13 -20.15 19.44 -0.47
N PRO A 14 -19.16 20.24 -0.86
CA PRO A 14 -18.16 19.79 -1.80
C PRO A 14 -17.34 18.70 -1.08
N SER A 15 -17.52 17.45 -1.49
CA SER A 15 -16.62 16.37 -1.11
C SER A 15 -15.22 16.81 -1.50
N LEU A 16 -14.38 17.07 -0.50
CA LEU A 16 -12.94 17.21 -0.66
C LEU A 16 -12.43 15.88 -1.24
N ALA A 17 -12.31 15.83 -2.55
CA ALA A 17 -11.55 14.79 -3.21
C ALA A 17 -10.12 14.90 -2.69
N LEU A 18 -9.64 13.85 -2.01
CA LEU A 18 -8.22 13.70 -1.74
C LEU A 18 -7.46 13.94 -3.04
N ALA A 19 -6.41 14.77 -2.97
CA ALA A 19 -5.52 15.02 -4.08
C ALA A 19 -4.83 13.70 -4.48
N HIS A 20 -5.39 13.04 -5.49
CA HIS A 20 -4.77 11.95 -6.22
C HIS A 20 -3.46 12.50 -6.78
N HIS A 21 -2.33 12.10 -6.19
CA HIS A 21 -1.01 12.39 -6.75
C HIS A 21 -0.80 11.37 -7.88
N PRO A 22 -0.85 11.76 -9.16
CA PRO A 22 -0.58 10.84 -10.24
C PRO A 22 0.89 10.42 -10.18
N GLY A 23 1.15 9.13 -9.99
CA GLY A 23 2.49 8.54 -10.15
C GLY A 23 3.11 7.82 -8.95
N GLY A 24 2.39 7.61 -7.84
CA GLY A 24 2.88 6.79 -6.72
C GLY A 24 2.50 5.31 -6.83
N ASN A 25 3.17 4.43 -6.07
CA ASN A 25 2.75 3.04 -5.91
C ASN A 25 1.55 2.98 -4.95
N HIS A 26 0.41 2.47 -5.39
CA HIS A 26 -0.80 2.44 -4.57
C HIS A 26 -1.72 1.25 -4.85
N ILE A 27 -2.42 0.84 -3.81
CA ILE A 27 -3.55 -0.11 -3.87
C ILE A 27 -4.83 0.71 -3.76
N LEU A 28 -5.75 0.55 -4.71
CA LEU A 28 -7.05 1.24 -4.71
C LEU A 28 -8.17 0.25 -4.53
N VAL A 29 -9.15 0.64 -3.72
CA VAL A 29 -10.45 -0.03 -3.63
C VAL A 29 -11.53 0.92 -4.13
N SER A 30 -12.37 0.46 -5.06
CA SER A 30 -13.46 1.24 -5.62
C SER A 30 -14.80 0.48 -5.56
N PRO A 31 -15.89 1.11 -5.07
CA PRO A 31 -15.89 2.40 -4.38
C PRO A 31 -15.21 2.31 -3.01
N ALA A 32 -14.45 3.33 -2.63
CA ALA A 32 -13.82 3.41 -1.30
C ALA A 32 -14.86 3.60 -0.18
N ALA A 33 -15.92 4.35 -0.48
CA ALA A 33 -17.08 4.54 0.40
C ALA A 33 -18.33 4.79 -0.44
N MET A 34 -19.46 4.27 0.02
CA MET A 34 -20.78 4.46 -0.60
C MET A 34 -21.84 4.07 0.41
N ASP A 35 -22.94 4.82 0.50
CA ASP A 35 -24.06 4.41 1.35
C ASP A 35 -24.78 3.20 0.76
N TYR A 36 -25.03 2.18 1.58
CA TYR A 36 -25.73 0.96 1.18
C TYR A 36 -26.80 0.54 2.18
N GLN A 37 -27.80 -0.17 1.67
CA GLN A 37 -28.85 -0.81 2.46
C GLN A 37 -28.52 -2.28 2.69
N ALA A 38 -29.13 -2.89 3.71
CA ALA A 38 -29.01 -4.32 3.97
C ALA A 38 -29.60 -5.17 2.83
N GLY A 39 -29.02 -6.36 2.62
CA GLY A 39 -29.50 -7.36 1.67
C GLY A 39 -29.18 -7.07 0.20
N LYS A 40 -28.21 -6.20 -0.08
CA LYS A 40 -27.75 -5.88 -1.43
C LYS A 40 -26.40 -6.54 -1.71
N GLU A 41 -26.20 -6.99 -2.94
CA GLU A 41 -24.87 -7.35 -3.43
C GLU A 41 -24.18 -6.13 -4.03
N MET A 42 -22.88 -6.05 -3.81
CA MET A 42 -22.01 -5.00 -4.31
C MET A 42 -20.73 -5.59 -4.86
N LEU A 43 -20.19 -4.92 -5.88
CA LEU A 43 -18.93 -5.26 -6.52
C LEU A 43 -17.91 -4.21 -6.08
N LEU A 44 -16.83 -4.68 -5.48
CA LEU A 44 -15.72 -3.85 -5.03
C LEU A 44 -14.49 -4.20 -5.86
N GLU A 45 -13.98 -3.24 -6.61
CA GLU A 45 -12.79 -3.39 -7.45
C GLU A 45 -11.54 -3.12 -6.63
N VAL A 46 -10.55 -4.01 -6.76
CA VAL A 46 -9.21 -3.84 -6.21
C VAL A 46 -8.27 -3.61 -7.39
N ARG A 47 -7.62 -2.45 -7.41
CA ARG A 47 -6.70 -2.02 -8.47
C ARG A 47 -5.30 -1.80 -7.91
N LEU A 48 -4.31 -2.09 -8.73
CA LEU A 48 -2.92 -1.70 -8.48
C LEU A 48 -2.53 -0.59 -9.43
N SER A 49 -1.73 0.34 -8.92
CA SER A 49 -1.06 1.35 -9.74
C SER A 49 0.39 1.47 -9.31
N ALA A 50 1.30 1.35 -10.27
CA ALA A 50 2.72 1.58 -10.03
C ALA A 50 3.41 2.08 -11.31
N PRO A 51 4.25 3.13 -11.22
CA PRO A 51 5.11 3.54 -12.33
C PRO A 51 6.18 2.48 -12.65
N GLU A 52 6.61 1.69 -11.67
CA GLU A 52 7.59 0.62 -11.83
C GLU A 52 6.91 -0.74 -12.02
N ALA A 53 7.60 -1.67 -12.67
CA ALA A 53 7.03 -2.98 -12.97
C ALA A 53 6.98 -3.87 -11.71
N ILE A 54 5.76 -4.29 -11.35
CA ILE A 54 5.45 -5.23 -10.27
C ILE A 54 5.50 -6.65 -10.80
N THR A 55 6.17 -7.55 -10.09
CA THR A 55 6.19 -8.99 -10.39
C THR A 55 5.36 -9.80 -9.41
N SER A 56 5.11 -9.30 -8.20
CA SER A 56 4.24 -9.96 -7.24
C SER A 56 3.67 -9.00 -6.22
N PHE A 57 2.57 -9.41 -5.58
CA PHE A 57 1.95 -8.65 -4.51
C PHE A 57 1.40 -9.57 -3.42
N ARG A 58 1.29 -9.00 -2.22
CA ARG A 58 0.38 -9.46 -1.17
C ARG A 58 -0.41 -8.25 -0.69
N ILE A 59 -1.73 -8.37 -0.70
CA ILE A 59 -2.64 -7.30 -0.30
C ILE A 59 -3.55 -7.83 0.79
N HIS A 60 -3.62 -7.09 1.88
CA HIS A 60 -4.52 -7.33 2.98
C HIS A 60 -5.61 -6.26 2.99
N LEU A 61 -6.87 -6.67 2.88
CA LEU A 61 -8.03 -5.77 2.95
C LEU A 61 -8.87 -6.13 4.17
N ARG A 62 -9.17 -5.15 5.01
CA ARG A 62 -10.01 -5.32 6.20
C ARG A 62 -11.45 -4.96 5.88
N TYR A 63 -12.39 -5.70 6.45
CA TYR A 63 -13.82 -5.42 6.36
C TYR A 63 -14.54 -5.76 7.66
N ASP A 64 -15.67 -5.10 7.91
CA ASP A 64 -16.49 -5.36 9.09
C ASP A 64 -17.47 -6.51 8.81
N THR A 65 -17.27 -7.65 9.49
CA THR A 65 -18.10 -8.87 9.35
C THR A 65 -19.53 -8.71 9.90
N ALA A 66 -19.78 -7.68 10.70
CA ALA A 66 -21.13 -7.32 11.14
C ALA A 66 -21.90 -6.59 10.03
N LEU A 67 -21.21 -5.86 9.15
CA LEU A 67 -21.81 -5.08 8.07
C LEU A 67 -21.81 -5.81 6.73
N LEU A 68 -20.76 -6.57 6.43
CA LEU A 68 -20.50 -7.17 5.13
C LEU A 68 -20.21 -8.67 5.26
N GLU A 69 -20.53 -9.41 4.20
CA GLU A 69 -20.15 -10.81 4.01
C GLU A 69 -19.57 -10.97 2.61
N VAL A 70 -18.33 -11.44 2.51
CA VAL A 70 -17.68 -11.72 1.24
C VAL A 70 -18.28 -13.00 0.65
N ARG A 71 -18.78 -12.91 -0.57
CA ARG A 71 -19.41 -14.02 -1.30
C ARG A 71 -18.43 -14.69 -2.24
N GLU A 72 -17.64 -13.89 -2.93
CA GLU A 72 -16.77 -14.35 -4.01
C GLU A 72 -15.61 -13.37 -4.19
N ILE A 73 -14.45 -13.90 -4.59
CA ILE A 73 -13.32 -13.12 -5.06
C ILE A 73 -13.05 -13.56 -6.51
N ARG A 74 -13.18 -12.61 -7.44
CA ARG A 74 -12.91 -12.82 -8.87
C ARG A 74 -11.55 -12.23 -9.20
N THR A 75 -10.60 -13.10 -9.50
CA THR A 75 -9.22 -12.72 -9.81
C THR A 75 -9.04 -12.35 -11.27
N ASN A 76 -8.25 -11.33 -11.58
CA ASN A 76 -7.85 -11.02 -12.95
C ASN A 76 -6.58 -11.81 -13.33
N THR A 77 -6.77 -12.91 -14.06
CA THR A 77 -5.67 -13.76 -14.52
C THR A 77 -4.95 -13.23 -15.75
N ASP A 78 -5.50 -12.22 -16.43
CA ASP A 78 -4.86 -11.61 -17.59
C ASP A 78 -3.68 -10.74 -17.15
N THR A 79 -3.81 -10.04 -16.02
CA THR A 79 -2.74 -9.22 -15.42
C THR A 79 -1.80 -10.05 -14.55
N PHE A 80 -2.35 -10.94 -13.72
CA PHE A 80 -1.57 -11.82 -12.83
C PHE A 80 -1.98 -13.28 -13.02
N PRO A 81 -1.23 -14.07 -13.81
CA PRO A 81 -1.64 -15.43 -14.16
C PRO A 81 -1.45 -16.45 -13.02
N PHE A 82 -0.64 -16.15 -12.00
CA PHE A 82 -0.30 -17.08 -10.92
C PHE A 82 -0.78 -16.57 -9.56
N TRP A 83 -1.85 -17.16 -9.02
CA TRP A 83 -2.42 -16.82 -7.73
C TRP A 83 -2.01 -17.82 -6.64
N TRP A 84 -1.51 -17.30 -5.53
CA TRP A 84 -1.06 -18.08 -4.37
C TRP A 84 -2.09 -18.09 -3.25
N SER A 85 -2.84 -17.00 -3.08
CA SER A 85 -3.87 -16.85 -2.04
C SER A 85 -5.01 -15.93 -2.52
N GLN A 86 -6.24 -16.32 -2.18
CA GLN A 86 -7.49 -15.59 -2.46
C GLN A 86 -8.56 -15.98 -1.43
N LYS A 87 -8.34 -15.62 -0.17
CA LYS A 87 -9.20 -16.03 0.95
C LYS A 87 -9.81 -14.83 1.65
N ALA A 88 -10.99 -15.03 2.24
CA ALA A 88 -11.69 -14.04 3.06
C ALA A 88 -12.17 -14.71 4.35
N GLU A 89 -11.50 -14.41 5.46
CA GLU A 89 -11.76 -15.03 6.76
C GLU A 89 -11.61 -13.97 7.87
N ASP A 90 -12.47 -14.04 8.89
CA ASP A 90 -12.38 -13.22 10.11
C ASP A 90 -12.23 -11.69 9.89
N GLY A 91 -12.84 -11.16 8.83
CA GLY A 91 -12.79 -9.72 8.52
C GLY A 91 -11.52 -9.29 7.77
N LEU A 92 -10.75 -10.24 7.24
CA LEU A 92 -9.57 -10.03 6.43
C LEU A 92 -9.72 -10.73 5.08
N ILE A 93 -9.42 -10.03 4.00
CA ILE A 93 -9.22 -10.58 2.66
C ILE A 93 -7.73 -10.57 2.37
N GLU A 94 -7.18 -11.72 1.99
CA GLU A 94 -5.78 -11.88 1.58
C GLU A 94 -5.75 -12.23 0.10
N LEU A 95 -5.05 -11.40 -0.68
CA LEU A 95 -4.83 -11.58 -2.11
C LEU A 95 -3.32 -11.67 -2.35
N GLU A 96 -2.85 -12.78 -2.92
CA GLU A 96 -1.44 -12.98 -3.26
C GLU A 96 -1.33 -13.52 -4.69
N ALA A 97 -0.56 -12.84 -5.53
CA ALA A 97 -0.32 -13.27 -6.90
C ALA A 97 1.06 -12.84 -7.42
N SER A 98 1.45 -13.43 -8.54
CA SER A 98 2.70 -13.12 -9.24
C SER A 98 2.56 -13.25 -10.75
N ILE A 99 3.48 -12.61 -11.46
CA ILE A 99 3.66 -12.64 -12.90
C ILE A 99 5.17 -12.74 -13.20
N PRO A 100 5.59 -13.43 -14.28
CA PRO A 100 6.99 -13.45 -14.68
C PRO A 100 7.52 -12.07 -15.07
N SER A 101 8.84 -11.91 -15.02
CA SER A 101 9.54 -10.74 -15.58
C SER A 101 9.15 -10.53 -17.06
N PRO A 102 8.92 -9.28 -17.52
CA PRO A 102 9.27 -8.01 -16.86
C PRO A 102 8.28 -7.51 -15.81
N GLY A 103 7.13 -8.16 -15.60
CA GLY A 103 6.08 -7.71 -14.70
C GLY A 103 5.06 -6.78 -15.35
N PHE A 104 4.24 -6.14 -14.51
CA PHE A 104 3.18 -5.20 -14.89
C PHE A 104 3.48 -3.79 -14.36
N SER A 105 3.35 -2.76 -15.20
CA SER A 105 3.46 -1.34 -14.82
C SER A 105 2.25 -0.55 -15.33
N GLY A 106 1.86 0.49 -14.61
CA GLY A 106 0.67 1.29 -14.88
C GLY A 106 -0.43 0.99 -13.86
N GLU A 107 -1.68 1.23 -14.24
CA GLU A 107 -2.86 0.97 -13.41
C GLU A 107 -3.71 -0.13 -14.02
N ASP A 108 -4.07 -1.15 -13.24
CA ASP A 108 -4.95 -2.23 -13.69
C ASP A 108 -5.78 -2.84 -12.55
N LEU A 109 -6.91 -3.44 -12.94
CA LEU A 109 -7.78 -4.22 -12.06
C LEU A 109 -7.12 -5.57 -11.78
N ILE A 110 -6.93 -5.91 -10.50
CA ILE A 110 -6.35 -7.20 -10.12
C ILE A 110 -7.41 -8.16 -9.57
N ALA A 111 -8.47 -7.67 -8.95
CA ALA A 111 -9.55 -8.49 -8.45
C ALA A 111 -10.86 -7.70 -8.30
N THR A 112 -11.98 -8.40 -8.38
CA THR A 112 -13.30 -7.91 -7.94
C THR A 112 -13.77 -8.76 -6.78
N VAL A 113 -14.01 -8.12 -5.63
CA VAL A 113 -14.59 -8.73 -4.45
C VAL A 113 -16.11 -8.53 -4.50
N VAL A 114 -16.86 -9.62 -4.51
CA VAL A 114 -18.32 -9.61 -4.42
C VAL A 114 -18.70 -9.70 -2.96
N VAL A 115 -19.41 -8.70 -2.46
CA VAL A 115 -19.88 -8.64 -1.07
C VAL A 115 -21.39 -8.55 -1.01
N SER A 116 -21.99 -9.16 0.01
CA SER A 116 -23.38 -8.91 0.39
C SER A 116 -23.45 -8.10 1.67
N THR A 117 -24.34 -7.11 1.71
CA THR A 117 -24.54 -6.25 2.87
C THR A 117 -25.48 -6.91 3.87
N LYS A 118 -25.04 -7.00 5.12
CA LYS A 118 -25.84 -7.56 6.23
C LYS A 118 -26.64 -6.46 6.94
N GLN A 119 -26.09 -5.25 6.98
CA GLN A 119 -26.69 -4.05 7.59
C GLN A 119 -26.46 -2.85 6.68
N ALA A 120 -27.15 -1.73 6.97
CA ALA A 120 -26.85 -0.47 6.31
C ALA A 120 -25.53 0.12 6.84
N GLY A 121 -24.79 0.80 5.98
CA GLY A 121 -23.49 1.38 6.32
C GLY A 121 -22.91 2.18 5.16
N ASN A 122 -21.68 2.66 5.33
CA ASN A 122 -20.96 3.43 4.32
C ASN A 122 -19.49 3.03 4.13
N LYS A 123 -18.97 2.14 4.98
CA LYS A 123 -17.57 1.67 4.95
C LYS A 123 -17.48 0.35 4.19
N MET A 124 -16.57 0.28 3.21
CA MET A 124 -16.35 -0.90 2.38
C MET A 124 -15.15 -1.71 2.87
N LEU A 125 -14.10 -1.81 2.05
CA LEU A 125 -12.83 -2.43 2.41
C LEU A 125 -11.81 -1.33 2.71
N GLU A 126 -10.92 -1.63 3.65
CA GLU A 126 -9.79 -0.78 4.02
C GLU A 126 -8.50 -1.52 3.72
N VAL A 127 -7.57 -0.89 3.01
CA VAL A 127 -6.26 -1.48 2.74
C VAL A 127 -5.43 -1.43 4.03
N ASP A 128 -4.92 -2.57 4.48
CA ASP A 128 -3.90 -2.64 5.52
C ASP A 128 -2.52 -2.49 4.87
N GLU A 129 -2.09 -1.25 4.68
CA GLU A 129 -0.82 -0.92 4.03
C GLU A 129 0.39 -1.51 4.76
N ALA A 130 0.34 -1.61 6.10
CA ALA A 130 1.44 -2.13 6.90
C ALA A 130 1.70 -3.62 6.67
N SER A 131 0.66 -4.36 6.29
CA SER A 131 0.73 -5.80 6.01
C SER A 131 0.74 -6.12 4.50
N SER A 132 0.62 -5.09 3.66
CA SER A 132 0.60 -5.23 2.20
C SER A 132 1.99 -4.94 1.61
N LEU A 133 2.28 -5.55 0.46
CA LEU A 133 3.55 -5.41 -0.25
C LEU A 133 3.32 -5.49 -1.77
N LEU A 134 4.09 -4.70 -2.50
CA LEU A 134 4.24 -4.79 -3.96
C LEU A 134 5.73 -5.01 -4.22
N LEU A 135 6.09 -6.07 -4.92
CA LEU A 135 7.47 -6.38 -5.23
C LEU A 135 7.79 -6.05 -6.68
N SER A 136 8.91 -5.34 -6.87
CA SER A 136 9.47 -5.09 -8.20
C SER A 136 10.12 -6.35 -8.78
N ALA A 137 10.61 -6.27 -10.02
CA ALA A 137 11.41 -7.33 -10.62
C ALA A 137 12.74 -7.63 -9.90
N GLN A 138 13.16 -6.76 -8.97
CA GLN A 138 14.35 -6.93 -8.13
C GLN A 138 14.00 -7.39 -6.71
N ASP A 139 12.76 -7.83 -6.48
CA ASP A 139 12.23 -8.22 -5.17
C ASP A 139 12.27 -7.09 -4.12
N GLU A 140 12.30 -5.83 -4.57
CA GLU A 140 12.23 -4.65 -3.69
C GLU A 140 10.75 -4.33 -3.37
N ASN A 141 10.42 -4.08 -2.09
CA ASN A 141 9.07 -3.64 -1.71
C ASN A 141 8.86 -2.16 -2.05
N ILE A 142 7.99 -1.88 -3.01
CA ILE A 142 7.74 -0.54 -3.53
C ILE A 142 6.54 0.18 -2.89
N LEU A 143 5.83 -0.46 -1.95
CA LEU A 143 4.79 0.21 -1.13
C LEU A 143 5.35 0.96 0.08
N GLY A 144 6.60 0.71 0.47
CA GLY A 144 7.20 1.32 1.66
C GLY A 144 7.39 2.84 1.53
N PRO A 145 7.58 3.55 2.66
CA PRO A 145 7.88 4.98 2.65
C PRO A 145 9.11 5.27 1.78
N VAL A 146 8.98 6.29 0.92
CA VAL A 146 9.91 6.70 -0.16
C VAL A 146 11.28 7.18 0.34
N ASP A 147 11.61 6.99 1.62
CA ASP A 147 12.93 7.32 2.19
C ASP A 147 14.08 6.55 1.51
N SER A 148 13.78 5.45 0.81
CA SER A 148 14.79 4.62 0.13
C SER A 148 15.11 5.02 -1.31
N LEU A 149 14.33 5.89 -1.96
CA LEU A 149 14.53 6.26 -3.38
C LEU A 149 15.24 7.60 -3.54
N GLU A 150 14.91 8.63 -2.74
CA GLU A 150 15.63 9.91 -2.76
C GLU A 150 17.08 9.76 -2.23
N GLN A 151 17.34 8.83 -1.31
CA GLN A 151 18.71 8.47 -0.92
C GLN A 151 19.47 7.66 -2.00
N ARG A 152 18.79 7.05 -2.98
CA ARG A 152 19.45 6.27 -4.04
C ARG A 152 20.11 7.19 -5.08
N ASP A 153 19.48 8.32 -5.38
CA ASP A 153 20.03 9.32 -6.30
C ASP A 153 21.18 10.14 -5.67
N GLU A 154 21.13 10.41 -4.36
CA GLU A 154 22.25 11.05 -3.65
C GLU A 154 23.47 10.11 -3.55
N ASN A 155 23.27 8.81 -3.36
CA ASN A 155 24.37 7.83 -3.30
C ASN A 155 24.93 7.43 -4.67
N ALA A 156 24.16 7.57 -5.76
CA ALA A 156 24.63 7.32 -7.11
C ALA A 156 25.41 8.52 -7.71
N ALA A 157 25.04 9.75 -7.33
CA ALA A 157 25.75 10.96 -7.76
C ALA A 157 27.16 11.07 -7.17
N ASP A 158 27.42 10.47 -6.00
CA ASP A 158 28.73 10.52 -5.33
C ASP A 158 29.76 9.50 -5.88
N LEU A 159 29.34 8.61 -6.79
CA LEU A 159 30.23 7.61 -7.42
C LEU A 159 30.54 7.87 -8.90
N ALA A 160 29.91 8.87 -9.52
CA ALA A 160 30.14 9.22 -10.94
C ALA A 160 30.93 10.54 -11.14
N GLY A 161 31.29 11.25 -10.07
CA GLY A 161 31.95 12.56 -10.11
C GLY A 161 33.42 12.57 -9.71
N GLY A 162 34.20 11.57 -10.12
CA GLY A 162 35.62 11.50 -9.80
C GLY A 162 36.50 12.41 -10.68
N THR A 163 36.59 13.71 -10.37
CA THR A 163 37.82 14.50 -10.57
C THR A 163 37.85 15.76 -9.69
N GLY A 164 38.66 15.71 -8.64
CA GLY A 164 39.47 16.86 -8.23
C GLY A 164 39.02 17.64 -7.00
N PHE A 165 39.67 17.35 -5.88
CA PHE A 165 39.98 18.27 -4.78
C PHE A 165 38.82 18.82 -3.91
N GLY A 166 38.56 18.08 -2.83
CA GLY A 166 37.87 18.55 -1.62
C GLY A 166 37.91 17.45 -0.55
N ILE A 167 39.10 17.02 -0.10
CA ILE A 167 39.67 17.43 1.19
C ILE A 167 38.70 17.21 2.37
N LEU A 168 39.01 16.15 3.12
CA LEU A 168 38.96 16.07 4.59
C LEU A 168 37.73 16.68 5.30
N LEU A 169 36.70 15.86 5.57
CA LEU A 169 35.95 15.89 6.84
C LEU A 169 34.87 14.79 6.79
N GLY A 170 35.16 13.62 7.38
CA GLY A 170 34.17 12.54 7.44
C GLY A 170 34.68 11.20 7.98
N ILE A 171 36.00 10.98 8.05
CA ILE A 171 36.59 9.83 8.76
C ILE A 171 37.19 10.32 10.07
N LEU A 172 36.32 10.69 11.01
CA LEU A 172 36.74 10.95 12.39
C LEU A 172 35.60 10.78 13.41
N LEU A 173 34.72 9.79 13.24
CA LEU A 173 33.76 9.42 14.29
C LEU A 173 33.43 7.92 14.38
N LEU A 174 34.34 7.03 13.95
CA LEU A 174 34.23 5.58 14.19
C LEU A 174 35.58 4.94 14.55
N GLY A 175 36.22 5.47 15.60
CA GLY A 175 37.48 4.91 16.14
C GLY A 175 37.58 4.95 17.67
N GLY A 176 36.48 5.20 18.39
CA GLY A 176 36.49 5.54 19.82
C GLY A 176 35.76 4.59 20.77
N LEU A 177 35.22 3.45 20.29
CA LEU A 177 34.42 2.55 21.14
C LEU A 177 34.86 1.07 21.14
N ALA A 178 36.04 0.75 20.59
CA ALA A 178 36.58 -0.62 20.61
C ALA A 178 37.78 -0.83 21.56
N VAL A 179 38.37 0.23 22.13
CA VAL A 179 39.59 0.12 22.98
C VAL A 179 39.28 0.11 24.48
N GLY A 180 38.09 0.55 24.91
CA GLY A 180 37.72 0.65 26.33
C GLY A 180 37.42 -0.69 27.03
N VAL A 181 36.99 -1.72 26.31
CA VAL A 181 36.60 -3.01 26.92
C VAL A 181 37.80 -3.93 27.19
N TRP A 182 38.90 -3.78 26.45
CA TRP A 182 40.06 -4.67 26.60
C TRP A 182 40.96 -4.30 27.79
N VAL A 183 41.03 -3.01 28.16
CA VAL A 183 41.82 -2.55 29.31
C VAL A 183 41.14 -2.90 30.65
N PHE A 184 39.80 -2.93 30.70
CA PHE A 184 39.07 -3.27 31.92
C PHE A 184 39.18 -4.76 32.31
N TRP A 185 39.37 -5.67 31.35
CA TRP A 185 39.49 -7.10 31.63
C TRP A 185 40.88 -7.52 32.16
N ARG A 186 41.93 -6.73 31.90
CA ARG A 186 43.31 -7.06 32.31
C ARG A 186 43.65 -6.66 33.75
N ALA A 187 42.84 -5.81 34.39
CA ALA A 187 43.05 -5.35 35.77
C ALA A 187 42.47 -6.28 36.85
N ARG A 188 41.69 -7.30 36.50
CA ARG A 188 41.07 -8.25 37.45
C ARG A 188 41.85 -9.55 37.69
N ARG A 189 43.05 -9.71 37.11
CA ARG A 189 43.90 -10.90 37.29
C ARG A 189 45.29 -10.58 37.87
N LYS A 190 45.33 -9.78 38.93
CA LYS A 190 46.41 -9.81 39.93
C LYS A 190 45.84 -9.62 41.32
#